data_AF-A0A1F4DTV0-F1
#
_entry.id   AF-A0A1F4DTV0-F1
#
_cell.length_a   1.000
_cell.length_b   1.000
_cell.length_c   1.000
_cell.angle_alpha   90.00
_cell.angle_beta   90.00
_cell.angle_gamma   90.00
#
_symmetry.space_group_name_H-M   'P 1'
#
loop_
_entity.id
_entity.type
_entity.pdbx_description
1 polymer ?
#
loop_
_entity_poly.entity_id
_entity_poly.type
_entity_poly.pdbx_seq_one_letter_code
_entity_poly.pdbx_strand_id
1 'polypeptide(L)'
;MLVSLRNELPGGKCGACDFRYSCGGCRARALALHGELLAEDPKCLYVRPQGRLPEAALSAPQGSDVAWEPEAEERLQRVPAFVRGYVKAHVEKQALQRGMNTITAEFLASRRPPALAGLPR
;
A
#
# COMPACT_ATOMS: atom_id res chain seq x y z
N MET A 1 16.36 11.59 11.35
CA MET A 1 15.28 12.09 12.24
C MET A 1 13.87 12.02 11.64
N LEU A 2 13.65 12.13 10.31
CA LEU A 2 12.29 12.08 9.72
C LEU A 2 11.75 10.68 9.38
N VAL A 3 12.59 9.65 9.37
CA VAL A 3 12.17 8.27 9.02
C VAL A 3 11.29 7.63 10.11
N SER A 4 11.49 7.99 11.38
CA SER A 4 10.66 7.54 12.52
C SER A 4 9.16 7.83 12.30
N LEU A 5 8.85 9.03 11.83
CA LEU A 5 7.46 9.50 11.68
C LEU A 5 6.63 8.70 10.68
N ARG A 6 7.25 7.93 9.79
CA ARG A 6 6.52 7.11 8.80
C ARG A 6 5.95 5.83 9.39
N ASN A 7 6.53 5.33 10.49
CA ASN A 7 6.24 3.99 10.99
C ASN A 7 5.79 3.98 12.46
N GLU A 8 5.80 5.13 13.14
CA GLU A 8 5.41 5.23 14.54
C GLU A 8 3.92 5.52 14.70
N LEU A 9 3.27 4.75 15.58
CA LEU A 9 1.89 5.00 16.00
C LEU A 9 1.83 6.24 16.90
N PRO A 10 0.72 7.01 16.87
CA PRO A 10 0.47 8.02 17.88
C PRO A 10 0.47 7.43 19.29
N GLY A 11 0.94 8.17 20.28
CA GLY A 11 0.82 7.84 21.69
C GLY A 11 -0.61 7.99 22.24
N GLY A 12 -0.76 7.61 23.50
CA GLY A 12 -2.01 7.73 24.26
C GLY A 12 -3.19 7.00 23.62
N LYS A 13 -4.40 7.54 23.76
CA LYS A 13 -5.63 6.90 23.24
C LYS A 13 -5.62 6.69 21.73
N CYS A 14 -4.92 7.54 20.98
CA CYS A 14 -4.88 7.47 19.52
C CYS A 14 -4.14 6.22 19.02
N GLY A 15 -3.08 5.78 19.71
CA GLY A 15 -2.34 4.56 19.36
C GLY A 15 -3.08 3.26 19.68
N ALA A 16 -3.93 3.27 20.70
CA ALA A 16 -4.78 2.14 21.09
C ALA A 16 -6.14 2.12 20.36
N CYS A 17 -6.45 3.19 19.62
CA CYS A 17 -7.72 3.34 18.91
C CYS A 17 -7.88 2.27 17.81
N ASP A 18 -9.12 1.87 17.60
CA ASP A 18 -9.60 1.12 16.45
C ASP A 18 -9.56 1.89 15.11
N PHE A 19 -9.11 3.14 15.13
CA PHE A 19 -8.86 3.98 13.95
C PHE A 19 -7.44 4.57 13.96
N ARG A 20 -6.48 3.88 14.59
CA ARG A 20 -5.12 4.39 14.82
C ARG A 20 -4.33 4.68 13.54
N TYR A 21 -4.67 4.05 12.41
CA TYR A 21 -4.03 4.29 11.10
C TYR A 21 -4.88 5.19 10.20
N SER A 22 -6.19 4.93 10.13
CA SER A 22 -7.12 5.66 9.27
C SER A 22 -7.40 7.10 9.74
N CYS A 23 -7.52 7.31 11.04
CA CYS A 23 -7.77 8.64 11.63
C CYS A 23 -6.54 9.17 12.37
N GLY A 24 -6.00 8.39 13.31
CA GLY A 24 -4.81 8.74 14.09
C GLY A 24 -4.93 9.98 15.00
N GLY A 25 -5.98 10.79 14.89
CA GLY A 25 -6.17 12.06 15.62
C GLY A 25 -5.44 13.27 15.01
N CYS A 26 -5.82 14.48 15.42
CA CYS A 26 -5.25 15.71 14.86
C CYS A 26 -3.82 16.01 15.37
N ARG A 27 -2.83 15.78 14.50
CA ARG A 27 -1.40 16.00 14.79
C ARG A 27 -1.07 17.48 15.09
N ALA A 28 -1.77 18.40 14.44
CA ALA A 28 -1.61 19.84 14.70
C ALA A 28 -2.02 20.20 16.14
N ARG A 29 -3.11 19.63 16.66
CA ARG A 29 -3.52 19.85 18.05
C ARG A 29 -2.59 19.19 19.06
N ALA A 30 -2.14 17.96 18.76
CA ALA A 30 -1.16 17.27 19.59
C ALA A 30 0.11 18.12 19.76
N LEU A 31 0.67 18.62 18.65
CA LEU A 31 1.85 19.48 18.68
C LEU A 31 1.56 20.81 19.41
N ALA A 32 0.44 21.48 19.10
CA ALA A 32 0.13 22.79 19.67
C ALA A 32 -0.12 22.77 21.18
N LEU A 33 -0.66 21.67 21.72
CA LEU A 33 -1.07 21.57 23.12
C LEU A 33 -0.10 20.76 23.98
N HIS A 34 0.58 19.77 23.40
CA HIS A 34 1.50 18.90 24.12
C HIS A 34 2.98 19.10 23.74
N GLY A 35 3.27 19.87 22.69
CA GLY A 35 4.64 20.04 22.18
C GLY A 35 5.20 18.79 21.47
N GLU A 36 4.38 17.76 21.29
CA GLU A 36 4.78 16.47 20.71
C GLU A 36 3.82 16.09 19.57
N LEU A 37 4.37 15.87 18.37
CA LEU A 37 3.59 15.59 17.16
C LEU A 37 2.86 14.23 17.25
N LEU A 38 3.45 13.26 17.94
CA LEU A 38 2.89 11.92 18.09
C LEU A 38 2.02 11.78 19.35
N ALA A 39 1.82 12.81 20.17
CA ALA A 39 0.89 12.73 21.30
C ALA A 39 -0.57 12.48 20.86
N GLU A 40 -1.42 12.10 21.80
CA GLU A 40 -2.85 11.94 21.52
C GLU A 40 -3.54 13.26 21.17
N ASP A 41 -4.69 13.19 20.50
CA ASP A 41 -5.51 14.37 20.24
C ASP A 41 -6.39 14.71 21.47
N PRO A 42 -6.08 15.79 22.22
CA PRO A 42 -6.76 16.09 23.48
C PRO A 42 -8.24 16.44 23.28
N LYS A 43 -8.65 16.88 22.08
CA LYS A 43 -10.04 17.25 21.79
C LYS A 43 -10.85 16.12 21.17
N CYS A 44 -10.24 14.96 20.89
CA CYS A 44 -10.96 13.83 20.35
C CYS A 44 -11.94 13.26 21.42
N LEU A 45 -13.25 13.35 21.13
CA LEU A 45 -14.33 12.86 21.99
C LEU A 45 -14.59 11.36 21.84
N TYR A 46 -14.02 10.73 20.82
CA TYR A 46 -14.22 9.32 20.56
C TYR A 46 -13.49 8.48 21.59
N VAL A 47 -14.25 7.63 22.30
CA VAL A 47 -13.74 6.62 23.22
C VAL A 47 -14.01 5.26 22.61
N ARG A 48 -12.93 4.49 22.47
CA ARG A 48 -13.01 3.15 21.91
C ARG A 48 -13.88 2.25 22.81
N PRO A 49 -14.95 1.63 22.29
CA PRO A 49 -15.77 0.72 23.07
C PRO A 49 -15.02 -0.57 23.40
N GLN A 50 -15.42 -1.20 24.51
CA GLN A 50 -14.87 -2.47 24.95
C GLN A 50 -15.14 -3.57 23.91
N GLY A 51 -14.20 -4.50 23.74
CA GLY A 51 -14.32 -5.62 22.80
C GLY A 51 -14.01 -5.29 21.33
N ARG A 52 -13.94 -4.02 20.94
CA ARG A 52 -13.37 -3.65 19.63
C ARG A 52 -11.87 -3.99 19.62
N LEU A 53 -11.24 -4.14 18.45
CA LEU A 53 -9.79 -4.33 18.29
C LEU A 53 -9.13 -3.11 17.63
N PRO A 54 -7.85 -2.77 17.92
CA PRO A 54 -7.17 -1.67 17.25
C PRO A 54 -7.01 -1.99 15.75
N GLU A 55 -7.06 -0.97 14.88
CA GLU A 55 -6.92 -1.16 13.43
C GLU A 55 -5.64 -1.93 13.11
N ALA A 56 -5.70 -2.98 12.28
CA ALA A 56 -4.49 -3.67 11.85
C ALA A 56 -3.67 -2.75 10.94
N ALA A 57 -2.33 -2.85 10.98
CA ALA A 57 -1.51 -2.15 9.99
C ALA A 57 -1.92 -2.65 8.60
N LEU A 58 -2.09 -1.72 7.65
CA LEU A 58 -2.21 -2.10 6.25
C LEU A 58 -0.95 -2.87 5.89
N SER A 59 -1.10 -4.17 5.71
CA SER A 59 -0.01 -4.99 5.22
C SER A 59 0.21 -4.59 3.77
N ALA A 60 1.46 -4.37 3.37
CA ALA A 60 1.79 -4.32 1.97
C ALA A 60 1.16 -5.55 1.29
N PRO A 61 0.60 -5.42 0.07
CA PRO A 61 0.12 -6.59 -0.65
C PRO A 61 1.24 -7.62 -0.62
N GLN A 62 0.99 -8.75 0.03
CA GLN A 62 1.91 -9.86 0.06
C GLN A 62 2.17 -10.19 -1.40
N GLY A 63 3.44 -10.15 -1.82
CA GLY A 63 3.81 -10.46 -3.19
C GLY A 63 3.11 -11.75 -3.57
N SER A 64 2.35 -11.74 -4.66
CA SER A 64 1.65 -12.95 -5.07
C SER A 64 2.67 -14.05 -5.33
N ASP A 65 2.36 -15.31 -4.99
CA ASP A 65 3.17 -16.50 -5.30
C ASP A 65 3.27 -16.82 -6.81
N VAL A 66 3.01 -15.83 -7.66
CA VAL A 66 3.03 -15.97 -9.12
C VAL A 66 4.47 -15.82 -9.59
N ALA A 67 5.01 -16.88 -10.18
CA ALA A 67 6.33 -16.86 -10.79
C ALA A 67 6.31 -15.99 -12.06
N TRP A 68 7.39 -15.24 -12.29
CA TRP A 68 7.58 -14.48 -13.52
C TRP A 68 8.64 -15.17 -14.38
N GLU A 69 8.35 -15.33 -15.66
CA GLU A 69 9.35 -15.72 -16.65
C GLU A 69 10.38 -14.59 -16.86
N PRO A 70 11.68 -14.88 -17.07
CA PRO A 70 12.70 -13.85 -17.26
C PRO A 70 12.38 -12.85 -18.38
N GLU A 71 11.79 -13.31 -19.49
CA GLU A 71 11.38 -12.43 -20.59
C GLU A 71 10.19 -11.52 -20.21
N ALA A 72 9.27 -12.01 -19.37
CA ALA A 72 8.17 -11.21 -18.83
C ALA A 72 8.67 -10.16 -17.83
N GLU A 73 9.67 -10.51 -17.01
CA GLU A 73 10.30 -9.61 -16.05
C GLU A 73 11.07 -8.49 -16.75
N GLU A 74 11.82 -8.79 -17.81
CA GLU A 74 12.52 -7.76 -18.59
C GLU A 74 11.55 -6.70 -19.14
N ARG A 75 10.37 -7.13 -19.60
CA ARG A 75 9.31 -6.20 -20.05
C ARG A 75 8.77 -5.35 -18.92
N LEU A 76 8.59 -5.92 -17.74
CA LEU A 76 8.18 -5.17 -16.55
C LEU A 76 9.24 -4.14 -16.14
N GLN A 77 10.53 -4.43 -16.32
CA GLN A 77 11.60 -3.49 -15.99
C GLN A 77 11.59 -2.23 -16.89
N ARG A 78 11.14 -2.36 -18.15
CA ARG A 78 10.96 -1.21 -19.07
C ARG A 78 9.84 -0.27 -18.63
N VAL A 79 8.92 -0.73 -17.79
CA VAL A 79 7.87 0.11 -17.20
C VAL A 79 8.53 1.15 -16.27
N PRO A 80 8.18 2.45 -16.36
CA PRO A 80 8.72 3.47 -15.48
C PRO A 80 8.54 3.12 -14.00
N ALA A 81 9.55 3.44 -13.18
CA ALA A 81 9.63 3.00 -11.79
C ALA A 81 8.38 3.38 -10.96
N PHE A 82 7.81 4.56 -11.20
CA PHE A 82 6.65 5.07 -10.44
C PHE A 82 5.33 4.32 -10.72
N VAL A 83 5.20 3.62 -11.85
CA VAL A 83 4.02 2.78 -12.17
C VAL A 83 4.32 1.29 -12.16
N ARG A 84 5.58 0.88 -12.13
CA ARG A 84 5.99 -0.54 -12.21
C ARG A 84 5.31 -1.42 -11.16
N GLY A 85 5.23 -0.95 -9.91
CA GLY A 85 4.57 -1.68 -8.82
C GLY A 85 3.06 -1.88 -9.06
N TYR A 86 2.39 -0.85 -9.58
CA TYR A 86 0.98 -0.94 -9.97
C TYR A 86 0.76 -1.94 -11.11
N VAL A 87 1.59 -1.87 -12.17
CA VAL A 87 1.50 -2.79 -13.31
C VAL A 87 1.74 -4.23 -12.87
N LYS A 88 2.79 -4.49 -12.07
CA LYS A 88 3.10 -5.81 -11.53
C LYS A 88 1.90 -6.40 -10.77
N ALA A 89 1.38 -5.67 -9.79
CA ALA A 89 0.24 -6.12 -8.98
C ALA A 89 -1.02 -6.36 -9.82
N HIS A 90 -1.26 -5.54 -10.84
CA HIS A 90 -2.40 -5.71 -11.73
C HIS A 90 -2.29 -6.99 -12.59
N VAL A 91 -1.11 -7.25 -13.15
CA VAL A 91 -0.84 -8.45 -13.96
C VAL A 91 -0.94 -9.72 -13.10
N GLU A 92 -0.35 -9.71 -11.91
CA GLU A 92 -0.42 -10.82 -10.94
C GLU A 92 -1.85 -11.14 -10.54
N LYS A 93 -2.64 -10.12 -10.19
CA LYS A 93 -4.06 -10.29 -9.88
C LYS A 93 -4.82 -10.94 -11.04
N GLN A 94 -4.54 -10.54 -12.26
CA GLN A 94 -5.19 -11.12 -13.45
C GLN A 94 -4.73 -12.54 -13.76
N ALA A 95 -3.46 -12.87 -13.50
CA ALA A 95 -2.95 -14.24 -13.65
C ALA A 95 -3.65 -15.18 -12.66
N LEU A 96 -3.74 -14.76 -11.39
CA LEU A 96 -4.47 -15.50 -10.34
C LEU A 96 -5.95 -15.68 -10.67
N GLN A 97 -6.63 -14.64 -11.18
CA GLN A 97 -8.03 -14.74 -11.61
C GLN A 97 -8.25 -15.75 -12.75
N ARG A 98 -7.22 -16.04 -13.54
CA ARG A 98 -7.25 -17.03 -14.62
C ARG A 98 -6.66 -18.39 -14.17
N GLY A 99 -6.32 -18.55 -12.90
CA GLY A 99 -5.71 -19.76 -12.35
C GLY A 99 -4.28 -20.03 -12.84
N MET A 100 -3.57 -18.99 -13.31
CA MET A 100 -2.19 -19.11 -13.77
C MET A 100 -1.23 -18.76 -12.64
N ASN A 101 -0.31 -19.68 -12.34
CA ASN A 101 0.73 -19.50 -11.32
C ASN A 101 2.06 -19.00 -11.90
N THR A 102 2.15 -18.86 -13.23
CA THR A 102 3.33 -18.32 -13.93
C THR A 102 2.90 -17.30 -14.97
N ILE A 103 3.47 -16.09 -14.92
CA ILE A 103 3.27 -15.02 -15.92
C ILE A 103 4.28 -15.21 -17.04
N THR A 104 3.77 -15.51 -18.23
CA THR A 104 4.58 -15.70 -19.45
C THR A 104 4.69 -14.41 -20.27
N ALA A 105 5.73 -14.36 -21.10
CA ALA A 105 5.94 -13.32 -22.09
C ALA A 105 4.71 -13.07 -23.00
N GLU A 106 4.08 -14.16 -23.45
CA GLU A 106 2.92 -14.15 -24.34
C GLU A 106 1.67 -13.54 -23.68
N PHE A 107 1.48 -13.82 -22.38
CA PHE A 107 0.39 -13.25 -21.60
C PHE A 107 0.44 -11.73 -21.54
N LEU A 108 1.64 -11.15 -21.44
CA LEU A 108 1.84 -9.69 -21.50
C LEU A 108 1.62 -9.13 -22.91
N ALA A 109 2.06 -9.86 -23.94
CA ALA A 109 1.97 -9.42 -25.34
C ALA A 109 0.52 -9.30 -25.85
N SER A 110 -0.35 -10.24 -25.46
CA SER A 110 -1.77 -10.29 -25.87
C SER A 110 -2.63 -9.12 -25.35
N ARG A 111 -2.07 -8.26 -24.49
CA ARG A 111 -2.84 -7.25 -23.72
C ARG A 111 -2.40 -5.81 -23.98
N ARG A 112 -1.56 -5.57 -24.98
CA ARG A 112 -1.21 -4.21 -25.40
C ARG A 112 -2.49 -3.45 -25.79
N PRO A 113 -2.82 -2.31 -25.15
CA PRO A 113 -3.94 -1.50 -25.58
C PRO A 113 -3.75 -1.10 -27.05
N PRO A 114 -4.81 -1.10 -27.88
CA PRO A 114 -4.69 -0.74 -29.30
C PRO A 114 -4.04 0.63 -29.51
N ALA A 115 -4.17 1.54 -28.55
CA ALA A 115 -3.52 2.87 -28.54
C ALA A 115 -1.99 2.85 -28.55
N LEU A 116 -1.34 1.75 -28.18
CA LEU A 116 0.13 1.62 -28.13
C LEU A 116 0.68 0.62 -29.16
N ALA A 117 -0.17 0.07 -30.03
CA ALA A 117 0.19 -0.99 -30.98
C ALA A 117 1.25 -0.58 -32.02
N GLY A 118 1.40 0.72 -32.30
CA GLY A 118 2.26 1.25 -33.37
C GLY A 118 3.54 1.97 -32.94
N LEU A 119 3.90 2.01 -31.65
CA LEU A 119 5.18 2.58 -31.23
C LEU A 119 6.33 1.57 -31.50
N PRO A 120 7.47 2.02 -32.05
CA PRO A 120 8.62 1.16 -32.28
C PRO A 120 9.17 0.58 -30.96
N ARG A 121 9.81 -0.59 -31.08
CA ARG A 121 10.26 -1.44 -29.97
C ARG A 121 11.32 -0.79 -29.09
#